data_AF-A0A9P8TBU5-F1
#
_entry.id   AF-A0A9P8TBU5-F1
#
_cell.length_a   1.000
_cell.length_b   1.000
_cell.length_c   1.000
_cell.angle_alpha   90.00
_cell.angle_beta   90.00
_cell.angle_gamma   90.00
#
_symmetry.space_group_name_H-M   'P 1'
#
loop_
_entity.id
_entity.type
_entity.pdbx_description
1 polymer ?
#
loop_
_entity_poly.entity_id
_entity_poly.type
_entity_poly.pdbx_seq_one_letter_code
_entity_poly.pdbx_strand_id
1 'polypeptide(L)' 'MEYLVIVYDKPGTTEFAGSSYNIVANSREEIIEFLKTDPYYKAGIWDVDNALIYPYGCAGRLAKDIIKP' A
#
# COMPACT_ATOMS: atom_id res chain seq x y z
N MET A 1 5.17 -4.59 11.73
CA MET A 1 4.68 -3.19 11.63
C MET A 1 3.80 -3.10 10.39
N GLU A 2 2.74 -2.30 10.43
CA GLU A 2 1.92 -2.03 9.23
C GLU A 2 2.54 -0.90 8.42
N TYR A 3 2.43 -1.00 7.10
CA TYR A 3 2.94 -0.02 6.15
C TYR A 3 1.90 0.28 5.08
N LEU A 4 1.75 1.55 4.74
CA LEU A 4 1.07 1.99 3.53
C LEU A 4 2.10 2.06 2.40
N VAL A 5 1.85 1.33 1.33
CA VAL A 5 2.68 1.31 0.12
C VAL A 5 1.88 1.91 -1.02
N ILE A 6 2.48 2.83 -1.78
CA ILE A 6 1.89 3.38 -3.00
C ILE A 6 2.87 3.20 -4.15
N VAL A 7 2.39 2.60 -5.24
CA VAL A 7 3.14 2.38 -6.48
C VAL A 7 2.42 3.11 -7.60
N TYR A 8 3.15 3.96 -8.33
CA TYR A 8 2.60 4.75 -9.44
C TYR A 8 3.08 4.21 -10.79
N ASP A 9 2.21 4.30 -11.79
CA ASP A 9 2.56 4.06 -13.21
C ASP A 9 2.68 5.40 -13.95
N LYS A 10 1.66 6.28 -13.88
CA LYS A 10 1.63 7.55 -14.63
C LYS A 10 1.00 8.71 -13.84
N PRO A 11 1.80 9.68 -13.35
CA PRO A 11 1.26 10.87 -12.71
C PRO A 11 0.59 11.81 -13.73
N GLY A 12 -0.56 12.40 -13.36
CA GLY A 12 -1.20 13.49 -14.12
C GLY A 12 -2.21 13.06 -15.20
N THR A 13 -2.61 11.79 -15.25
CA THR A 13 -3.66 11.30 -16.14
C THR A 13 -4.96 10.99 -15.36
N THR A 14 -6.11 10.95 -16.05
CA THR A 14 -7.36 10.41 -15.50
C THR A 14 -7.46 8.90 -15.61
N GLU A 15 -6.41 8.24 -16.11
CA GLU A 15 -6.31 6.80 -16.23
C GLU A 15 -5.86 6.20 -14.89
N PHE A 16 -5.80 4.87 -14.80
CA PHE A 16 -5.32 4.19 -13.61
C PHE A 16 -3.88 4.64 -13.27
N ALA A 17 -3.74 5.40 -12.18
CA ALA A 17 -2.47 6.02 -11.82
C ALA A 17 -1.54 5.08 -11.03
N GLY A 18 -2.08 3.99 -10.46
CA GLY A 18 -1.32 3.07 -9.62
C GLY A 18 -2.15 2.36 -8.56
N SER A 19 -1.47 1.67 -7.65
CA SER A 19 -2.04 0.85 -6.59
C SER A 19 -1.58 1.28 -5.21
N SER A 20 -2.37 0.98 -4.19
CA SER A 20 -1.98 1.13 -2.79
C SER A 20 -2.21 -0.15 -1.98
N TYR A 21 -1.28 -0.48 -1.08
CA TYR A 21 -1.36 -1.64 -0.20
C TYR A 21 -1.23 -1.23 1.27
N ASN A 22 -1.91 -1.95 2.17
CA ASN A 22 -1.56 -2.01 3.58
C ASN A 22 -0.87 -3.34 3.84
N ILE A 23 0.43 -3.31 4.17
CA ILE A 23 1.26 -4.51 4.31
C ILE A 23 1.79 -4.61 5.73
N VAL A 24 1.66 -5.79 6.34
CA VAL A 24 2.36 -6.12 7.59
C VAL A 24 3.71 -6.70 7.24
N ALA A 25 4.78 -6.02 7.66
CA ALA A 25 6.16 -6.46 7.45
C ALA A 25 7.06 -6.06 8.62
N ASN A 26 8.26 -6.62 8.69
CA ASN A 26 9.25 -6.32 9.71
C ASN A 26 10.25 -5.24 9.27
N SER A 27 10.45 -5.08 7.95
CA SER A 27 11.32 -4.05 7.40
C SER A 27 10.86 -3.57 6.02
N ARG A 28 11.47 -2.48 5.52
CA ARG A 28 11.22 -1.97 4.17
C ARG A 28 11.68 -2.95 3.11
N GLU A 29 12.79 -3.64 3.34
CA GLU A 29 13.39 -4.60 2.40
C GLU A 29 12.46 -5.79 2.15
N GLU A 30 11.80 -6.29 3.20
CA GLU A 30 10.80 -7.36 3.09
C GLU A 30 9.63 -6.95 2.17
N ILE A 31 9.19 -5.69 2.26
CA ILE A 31 8.14 -5.13 1.41
C ILE A 31 8.60 -5.06 -0.05
N ILE A 32 9.83 -4.57 -0.29
CA ILE A 32 10.38 -4.46 -1.64
C ILE A 32 10.50 -5.86 -2.27
N GLU A 33 11.03 -6.84 -1.55
CA GLU A 33 11.14 -8.21 -2.07
C GLU A 33 9.77 -8.83 -2.35
N PHE A 34 8.75 -8.56 -1.51
CA PHE A 34 7.37 -8.94 -1.79
C PHE A 34 6.85 -8.31 -3.09
N LEU A 35 7.01 -6.99 -3.27
CA LEU A 35 6.53 -6.29 -4.47
C LEU A 35 7.21 -6.79 -5.75
N LYS A 36 8.48 -7.21 -5.69
CA LYS A 36 9.20 -7.80 -6.83
C LYS A 36 8.60 -9.14 -7.30
N THR A 37 7.81 -9.81 -6.46
CA THR A 37 7.11 -11.03 -6.85
C THR A 37 5.84 -10.78 -7.65
N ASP A 38 5.33 -9.54 -7.64
CA ASP A 38 4.06 -9.15 -8.26
C ASP A 38 4.12 -9.22 -9.80
N PRO A 39 3.07 -9.72 -10.49
CA PRO A 39 2.99 -9.72 -11.94
C PRO A 39 3.21 -8.34 -12.59
N TYR A 40 2.75 -7.25 -11.98
CA TYR A 40 2.92 -5.90 -12.51
C TYR A 40 4.36 -5.40 -12.41
N TYR A 41 5.11 -5.78 -11.38
CA TYR A 41 6.55 -5.56 -11.34
C TYR A 41 7.25 -6.39 -12.42
N LYS A 42 6.93 -7.68 -12.52
CA LYS A 42 7.52 -8.59 -13.53
C LYS A 42 7.23 -8.15 -14.96
N ALA A 43 6.09 -7.49 -15.19
CA ALA A 43 5.70 -6.91 -16.47
C ALA A 43 6.30 -5.52 -16.74
N GLY A 44 7.07 -4.96 -15.79
CA GLY A 44 7.70 -3.64 -15.92
C GLY A 44 6.74 -2.45 -15.81
N ILE A 45 5.55 -2.66 -15.23
CA ILE A 45 4.53 -1.61 -15.04
C ILE A 45 4.78 -0.86 -13.73
N TRP A 46 5.19 -1.57 -12.68
CA TRP A 46 5.42 -0.98 -11.37
C TRP A 46 6.85 -0.49 -11.19
N ASP A 47 6.98 0.78 -10.79
CA ASP A 47 8.23 1.35 -10.27
C ASP A 47 8.33 1.09 -8.76
N VAL A 48 8.86 -0.08 -8.40
CA VAL A 48 9.04 -0.48 -7.00
C VAL A 48 10.18 0.30 -6.34
N ASP A 49 11.18 0.73 -7.10
CA ASP A 49 12.32 1.48 -6.56
C ASP A 49 11.89 2.86 -6.03
N ASN A 50 10.91 3.49 -6.69
CA ASN A 50 10.31 4.74 -6.24
C ASN A 50 9.00 4.55 -5.44
N ALA A 51 8.70 3.34 -4.97
CA ALA A 51 7.52 3.10 -4.14
C ALA A 51 7.57 3.91 -2.84
N LEU A 52 6.47 4.59 -2.55
CA LEU A 52 6.28 5.31 -1.30
C LEU A 52 5.85 4.30 -0.23
N ILE A 53 6.67 4.14 0.81
CA ILE A 53 6.44 3.16 1.87
C ILE A 53 6.54 3.89 3.20
N TYR A 54 5.43 3.97 3.92
CA TYR A 54 5.33 4.68 5.20
C TYR A 54 4.79 3.75 6.29
N PRO A 55 5.29 3.85 7.53
CA PRO A 55 4.64 3.23 8.67
C PRO A 55 3.19 3.69 8.74
N TYR A 56 2.28 2.74 8.94
CA TYR A 56 0.85 2.97 8.98
C TYR A 56 0.27 2.47 10.31
N GLY A 57 -0.57 3.31 10.92
CA GLY A 57 -1.37 2.95 12.07
C GLY A 57 -2.85 3.13 11.73
N CYS A 58 -3.57 2.01 11.58
CA CYS A 58 -5.00 2.06 11.29
C CYS A 58 -5.80 2.41 12.55
N ALA A 59 -6.49 3.55 12.55
CA ALA A 59 -7.42 3.93 13.61
C ALA A 59 -8.86 3.81 13.13
N GLY A 60 -9.62 2.89 13.72
CA GLY A 60 -11.06 2.76 13.51
C GLY A 60 -11.85 3.46 14.61
N ARG A 61 -12.94 4.15 14.25
CA ARG A 61 -13.94 4.55 15.24
C ARG A 61 -14.88 3.37 15.47
N LEU A 62 -14.95 2.89 16.70
CA LEU A 62 -15.98 1.95 17.08
C LEU A 62 -17.32 2.70 17.15
N ALA A 63 -18.39 2.10 16.64
CA ALA A 63 -19.72 2.60 16.94
C ALA A 63 -19.85 2.61 18.46
N LYS A 64 -20.16 3.78 19.02
CA LYS A 64 -20.60 3.83 20.42
C LYS A 64 -21.81 2.92 20.46
N ASP A 65 -21.81 1.94 21.36
CA ASP A 65 -22.92 1.01 21.52
C ASP A 65 -24.21 1.78 21.30
N ILE A 66 -25.02 1.35 20.32
CA ILE A 66 -26.40 1.85 20.25
C ILE A 66 -26.96 1.42 21.59
N ILE A 67 -26.98 2.35 22.55
CA ILE A 67 -27.53 2.17 23.87
C ILE A 67 -28.95 1.72 23.60
N LYS A 68 -29.19 0.41 23.67
CA LYS A 68 -30.55 -0.11 23.60
C LYS A 68 -31.27 0.48 24.81
N PRO A 69 -32.45 1.08 24.61
CA PRO A 69 -33.26 1.57 25.72
C PRO A 69 -33.59 0.45 26.71
#